data_AF-C3PJU8-F1
#
_entry.id   AF-C3PJU8-F1
#
_cell.length_a   1.000
_cell.length_b   1.000
_cell.length_c   1.000
_cell.angle_alpha   90.00
_cell.angle_beta   90.00
_cell.angle_gamma   90.00
#
_symmetry.space_group_name_H-M   'P 1'
#
loop_
_entity.id
_entity.type
_entity.pdbx_description
1 polymer ?
#
loop_
_entity_poly.entity_id
_entity_poly.type
_entity_poly.pdbx_seq_one_letter_code
_entity_poly.pdbx_strand_id
1 'polypeptide(L)'
;MSTFHLVIAVGDATLRAEAASAAAASTAQVSTVEDPRDFSRHLPKADAVLADALTARLVAGHPRVYFLALDPGPIDYEAALCCRAAAAFIVPAQSKELLGALAADATPETTVSTGLTLAVTGSAGGLGASTVAVALAREAGADLLVDASPYSGGLDLLTGIENKPGARWPDLAAGTGAVDAADLVRALPTTPDSIAVLSAARSASAEVVQMSSARRAAIMQAACLYPGTVVVDCPPWDIPDAADHVVVLTASEVRAAAACAQLVAELRARPQECSVVVRNRQWAGLDVSDIATVTHADPIAELPTIRGLTRTVETSGLPRQLPRALARAARQMWEAVA
;
A
#
# COMPACT_ATOMS: atom_id res chain seq x y z
N MET A 1 12.27 -17.19 8.35
CA MET A 1 11.95 -17.37 6.92
C MET A 1 11.45 -18.80 6.78
N SER A 2 10.13 -19.02 6.69
CA SER A 2 9.62 -20.36 6.42
C SER A 2 9.97 -20.70 4.98
N THR A 3 10.72 -21.76 4.74
CA THR A 3 11.08 -22.21 3.40
C THR A 3 9.86 -22.92 2.81
N PHE A 4 9.31 -22.40 1.71
CA PHE A 4 8.16 -23.01 1.03
C PHE A 4 8.51 -24.41 0.54
N HIS A 5 7.81 -25.43 1.02
CA HIS A 5 8.08 -26.83 0.76
C HIS A 5 7.08 -27.39 -0.25
N LEU A 6 7.60 -27.76 -1.43
CA LEU A 6 6.84 -28.32 -2.54
C LEU A 6 7.06 -29.84 -2.63
N VAL A 7 5.97 -30.61 -2.64
CA VAL A 7 6.04 -32.07 -2.83
C VAL A 7 5.63 -32.46 -4.26
N ILE A 8 6.49 -33.21 -4.94
CA ILE A 8 6.18 -33.85 -6.22
C ILE A 8 5.62 -35.24 -5.94
N ALA A 9 4.31 -35.37 -6.08
CA ALA A 9 3.56 -36.60 -5.92
C ALA A 9 2.99 -37.03 -7.28
N VAL A 10 3.86 -37.26 -8.26
CA VAL A 10 3.47 -37.64 -9.63
C VAL A 10 3.77 -39.12 -9.86
N GLY A 11 2.76 -39.90 -10.27
CA GLY A 11 2.88 -41.34 -10.49
C GLY A 11 3.54 -41.71 -11.82
N ASP A 12 3.33 -40.91 -12.87
CA ASP A 12 3.96 -41.10 -14.17
C ASP A 12 5.44 -40.68 -14.15
N ALA A 13 6.34 -41.56 -14.60
CA ALA A 13 7.78 -41.33 -14.53
C ALA A 13 8.26 -40.21 -15.47
N THR A 14 7.62 -40.05 -16.63
CA THR A 14 7.98 -39.03 -17.63
C THR A 14 7.52 -37.66 -17.14
N LEU A 15 6.27 -37.56 -16.70
CA LEU A 15 5.71 -36.34 -16.14
C LEU A 15 6.42 -35.93 -14.85
N ARG A 16 6.88 -36.88 -14.03
CA ARG A 16 7.67 -36.58 -12.83
C ARG A 16 9.00 -35.93 -13.17
N ALA A 17 9.68 -36.36 -14.23
CA ALA A 17 10.94 -35.74 -14.67
C ALA A 17 10.71 -34.28 -15.12
N GLU A 18 9.63 -34.04 -15.87
CA GLU A 18 9.23 -32.69 -16.28
C GLU A 18 8.80 -31.82 -15.09
N ALA A 19 8.01 -32.37 -14.16
CA ALA A 19 7.62 -31.69 -12.93
C ALA A 19 8.83 -31.34 -12.05
N ALA A 20 9.82 -32.24 -11.95
CA ALA A 20 11.06 -31.99 -11.23
C ALA A 20 11.90 -30.90 -11.90
N SER A 21 11.95 -30.88 -13.23
CA SER A 21 12.62 -29.81 -13.99
C SER A 21 11.96 -28.45 -13.75
N ALA A 22 10.63 -28.38 -13.82
CA ALA A 22 9.88 -27.16 -13.55
C ALA A 22 10.03 -26.72 -12.07
N ALA A 23 9.92 -27.64 -11.11
CA ALA A 23 10.07 -27.35 -9.70
C ALA A 23 11.50 -26.89 -9.34
N ALA A 24 12.53 -27.43 -9.99
CA ALA A 24 13.93 -27.02 -9.78
C ALA A 24 14.20 -25.58 -10.21
N ALA A 25 13.38 -25.01 -11.10
CA ALA A 25 13.43 -23.60 -11.48
C ALA A 25 12.72 -22.67 -10.48
N SER A 26 12.02 -23.23 -9.48
CA SER A 26 11.42 -22.47 -8.38
C SER A 26 12.41 -22.25 -7.23
N THR A 27 12.08 -21.33 -6.32
CA THR A 27 12.84 -21.10 -5.07
C THR A 27 12.40 -22.02 -3.92
N ALA A 28 11.47 -22.94 -4.18
CA ALA A 28 10.93 -23.86 -3.18
C ALA A 28 11.93 -24.94 -2.78
N GLN A 29 11.84 -25.42 -1.55
CA GLN A 29 12.44 -26.70 -1.18
C GLN A 29 11.60 -27.81 -1.79
N VAL A 30 12.18 -28.61 -2.67
CA VAL A 30 11.45 -29.66 -3.40
C VAL A 30 11.75 -31.03 -2.78
N SER A 31 10.70 -31.82 -2.52
CA SER A 31 10.84 -33.24 -2.22
C SER A 31 9.93 -34.09 -3.11
N THR A 32 10.36 -35.30 -3.43
CA THR A 32 9.62 -36.22 -4.30
C THR A 32 9.15 -37.40 -3.49
N VAL A 33 7.89 -37.81 -3.67
CA VAL A 33 7.30 -38.98 -3.01
C VAL A 33 6.82 -39.94 -4.09
N GLU A 34 7.47 -41.10 -4.16
CA GLU A 34 7.16 -42.13 -5.15
C GLU A 34 6.28 -43.24 -4.57
N ASP A 35 6.50 -43.60 -3.30
CA ASP A 35 5.75 -44.65 -2.63
C ASP A 35 4.44 -44.09 -2.02
N PRO A 36 3.26 -44.60 -2.41
CA PRO A 36 1.97 -44.18 -1.85
C PRO A 36 1.90 -44.24 -0.32
N ARG A 37 2.68 -45.10 0.33
CA ARG A 37 2.71 -45.26 1.78
C ARG A 37 3.31 -44.06 2.49
N ASP A 38 4.21 -43.33 1.82
CA ASP A 38 4.92 -42.18 2.39
C ASP A 38 4.12 -40.87 2.26
N PHE A 39 3.03 -40.85 1.48
CA PHE A 39 2.20 -39.66 1.28
C PHE A 39 1.65 -39.12 2.61
N SER A 40 1.18 -40.01 3.48
CA SER A 40 0.66 -39.64 4.81
C SER A 40 1.69 -38.92 5.70
N ARG A 41 2.99 -39.17 5.47
CA ARG A 41 4.09 -38.58 6.23
C ARG A 41 4.56 -37.25 5.64
N HIS A 42 4.50 -37.10 4.32
CA HIS A 42 5.07 -35.98 3.58
C HIS A 42 4.04 -34.89 3.25
N LEU A 43 2.80 -35.25 2.89
CA LEU A 43 1.77 -34.28 2.51
C LEU A 43 1.44 -33.26 3.62
N PRO A 44 1.30 -33.63 4.91
CA PRO A 44 0.98 -32.64 5.95
C PRO A 44 2.07 -31.59 6.19
N LYS A 45 3.27 -31.80 5.66
CA LYS A 45 4.42 -30.90 5.79
C LYS A 45 4.68 -30.08 4.53
N ALA A 46 3.87 -30.28 3.48
CA ALA A 46 4.00 -29.58 2.23
C ALA A 46 3.15 -28.31 2.28
N ASP A 47 3.65 -27.22 1.69
CA ASP A 47 2.86 -26.01 1.45
C ASP A 47 2.06 -26.14 0.15
N ALA A 48 2.57 -26.89 -0.84
CA ALA A 48 1.87 -27.26 -2.06
C ALA A 48 2.30 -28.64 -2.58
N VAL A 49 1.44 -29.27 -3.39
CA VAL A 49 1.65 -30.61 -3.94
C VAL A 49 1.40 -30.62 -5.44
N LEU A 50 2.34 -31.15 -6.22
CA LEU A 50 2.15 -31.45 -7.64
C LEU A 50 1.63 -32.89 -7.77
N ALA A 51 0.53 -33.10 -8.49
CA ALA A 51 -0.10 -34.40 -8.65
C ALA A 51 -0.54 -34.66 -10.08
N ASP A 52 -0.70 -35.94 -10.44
CA ASP A 52 -1.22 -36.38 -11.73
C ASP A 52 -2.49 -37.24 -11.53
N ALA A 53 -3.00 -37.80 -12.63
CA ALA A 53 -4.19 -38.65 -12.58
C ALA A 53 -4.03 -39.88 -11.66
N LEU A 54 -2.80 -40.41 -11.54
CA LEU A 54 -2.52 -41.61 -10.74
C LEU A 54 -2.52 -41.31 -9.24
N THR A 55 -2.15 -40.09 -8.84
CA THR A 55 -2.02 -39.71 -7.43
C THR A 55 -3.12 -38.78 -6.94
N ALA A 56 -3.99 -38.28 -7.81
CA ALA A 56 -5.09 -37.35 -7.48
C ALA A 56 -5.90 -37.78 -6.24
N ARG A 57 -6.29 -39.05 -6.15
CA ARG A 57 -7.06 -39.57 -5.00
C ARG A 57 -6.26 -39.55 -3.69
N LEU A 58 -4.95 -39.72 -3.76
CA LEU A 58 -4.06 -39.77 -2.60
C LEU A 58 -3.81 -38.37 -2.01
N VAL A 59 -3.83 -37.34 -2.86
CA VAL A 59 -3.54 -35.96 -2.45
C VAL A 59 -4.80 -35.12 -2.20
N ALA A 60 -6.00 -35.68 -2.40
CA ALA A 60 -7.28 -34.96 -2.31
C ALA A 60 -7.56 -34.31 -0.93
N GLY A 61 -6.88 -34.76 0.13
CA GLY A 61 -6.98 -34.15 1.46
C GLY A 61 -6.07 -32.94 1.68
N HIS A 62 -5.20 -32.61 0.73
CA HIS A 62 -4.28 -31.47 0.84
C HIS A 62 -4.98 -30.17 0.44
N PRO A 63 -4.79 -29.06 1.18
CA PRO A 63 -5.46 -27.79 0.88
C PRO A 63 -5.02 -27.15 -0.44
N ARG A 64 -3.85 -27.52 -0.96
CA ARG A 64 -3.24 -26.87 -2.13
C ARG A 64 -2.57 -27.88 -3.06
N VAL A 65 -3.24 -28.20 -4.16
CA VAL A 65 -2.82 -29.20 -5.14
C VAL A 65 -2.77 -28.55 -6.53
N TYR A 66 -1.69 -28.79 -7.26
CA TYR A 66 -1.56 -28.43 -8.68
C TYR A 66 -1.55 -29.70 -9.52
N PHE A 67 -2.49 -29.78 -10.46
CA PHE A 67 -2.63 -30.95 -11.32
C PHE A 67 -1.77 -30.82 -12.57
N LEU A 68 -1.04 -31.87 -12.91
CA LEU A 68 -0.15 -31.90 -14.07
C LEU A 68 -0.62 -32.93 -15.09
N ALA A 69 -0.49 -32.56 -16.36
CA ALA A 69 -0.59 -33.45 -17.51
C ALA A 69 0.66 -33.30 -18.38
N LEU A 70 1.04 -34.36 -19.10
CA LEU A 70 2.16 -34.31 -20.03
C LEU A 70 1.70 -33.73 -21.37
N ASP A 71 2.53 -32.89 -22.00
CA ASP A 71 2.32 -32.39 -23.36
C ASP A 71 2.19 -33.56 -24.37
N PRO A 72 1.18 -33.58 -25.27
CA PRO A 72 0.27 -32.50 -25.66
C PRO A 72 -1.07 -32.40 -24.90
N GLY A 73 -1.22 -33.08 -23.76
CA GLY A 73 -2.50 -33.24 -23.07
C GLY A 73 -3.36 -34.36 -23.65
N PRO A 74 -4.69 -34.40 -23.37
CA PRO A 74 -5.44 -33.41 -22.60
C PRO A 74 -5.24 -33.52 -21.08
N ILE A 75 -5.68 -32.48 -20.36
CA ILE A 75 -5.83 -32.55 -18.90
C ILE A 75 -7.02 -33.48 -18.56
N ASP A 76 -6.80 -34.42 -17.65
CA ASP A 76 -7.88 -35.19 -17.04
C ASP A 76 -8.59 -34.35 -15.96
N TYR A 77 -9.64 -33.66 -16.38
CA TYR A 77 -10.41 -32.78 -15.50
C TYR A 77 -11.17 -33.54 -14.40
N GLU A 78 -11.52 -34.82 -14.61
CA GLU A 78 -12.19 -35.61 -13.58
C GLU A 78 -11.23 -35.89 -12.42
N ALA A 79 -9.98 -36.29 -12.75
CA ALA A 79 -8.93 -36.48 -11.76
C ALA A 79 -8.53 -35.16 -11.07
N ALA A 80 -8.41 -34.06 -11.82
CA ALA A 80 -8.10 -32.74 -11.26
C ALA A 80 -9.18 -32.25 -10.26
N LEU A 81 -10.46 -32.48 -10.57
CA LEU A 81 -11.57 -32.19 -9.65
C LEU A 81 -11.56 -33.09 -8.43
N CYS A 82 -11.21 -34.37 -8.58
CA CYS A 82 -11.13 -35.32 -7.47
C CYS A 82 -10.13 -34.89 -6.40
N CYS A 83 -9.01 -34.25 -6.79
CA CYS A 83 -8.02 -33.73 -5.85
C CYS A 83 -8.24 -32.27 -5.45
N ARG A 84 -9.31 -31.63 -5.92
CA ARG A 84 -9.59 -30.19 -5.73
C ARG A 84 -8.40 -29.33 -6.16
N ALA A 85 -7.83 -29.64 -7.32
CA ALA A 85 -6.68 -28.90 -7.84
C ALA A 85 -7.01 -27.40 -7.95
N ALA A 86 -6.13 -26.56 -7.43
CA ALA A 86 -6.22 -25.11 -7.54
C ALA A 86 -6.06 -24.65 -9.00
N ALA A 87 -5.19 -25.33 -9.74
CA ALA A 87 -5.01 -25.16 -11.18
C ALA A 87 -4.46 -26.46 -11.81
N ALA A 88 -4.60 -26.58 -13.13
CA ALA A 88 -4.07 -27.67 -13.92
C ALA A 88 -3.17 -27.16 -15.05
N PHE A 89 -2.04 -27.83 -15.29
CA PHE A 89 -1.02 -27.41 -16.26
C PHE A 89 -0.53 -28.57 -17.12
N ILE A 90 -0.24 -28.29 -18.38
CA ILE A 90 0.39 -29.19 -19.34
C ILE A 90 1.89 -28.88 -19.37
N VAL A 91 2.74 -29.84 -18.99
CA VAL A 91 4.20 -29.65 -18.88
C VAL A 91 4.90 -30.42 -20.01
N PRO A 92 5.90 -29.84 -20.71
CA PRO A 92 6.58 -28.55 -20.46
C PRO A 92 5.93 -27.31 -21.07
N ALA A 93 4.83 -27.43 -21.82
CA ALA A 93 4.22 -26.30 -22.54
C ALA A 93 3.84 -25.11 -21.64
N GLN A 94 3.43 -25.37 -20.39
CA GLN A 94 2.94 -24.40 -19.41
C GLN A 94 3.81 -24.33 -18.14
N SER A 95 5.11 -24.65 -18.25
CA SER A 95 6.03 -24.59 -17.11
C SER A 95 6.17 -23.19 -16.51
N LYS A 96 6.00 -22.13 -17.32
CA LYS A 96 6.10 -20.73 -16.85
C LYS A 96 4.90 -20.34 -15.98
N GLU A 97 3.70 -20.77 -16.39
CA GLU A 97 2.46 -20.55 -15.67
C GLU A 97 2.44 -21.31 -14.35
N LEU A 98 2.92 -22.56 -14.34
CA LEU A 98 3.14 -23.34 -13.13
C LEU A 98 4.10 -22.62 -12.17
N LEU A 99 5.23 -22.11 -12.66
CA LEU A 99 6.18 -21.34 -11.85
C LEU A 99 5.57 -20.06 -11.29
N GLY A 100 4.74 -19.35 -12.07
CA GLY A 100 4.02 -18.17 -11.60
C GLY A 100 3.06 -18.48 -10.46
N ALA A 101 2.32 -19.58 -10.56
CA ALA A 101 1.40 -20.04 -9.52
C ALA A 101 2.15 -20.43 -8.23
N LEU A 102 3.25 -21.19 -8.35
CA LEU A 102 4.10 -21.56 -7.21
C LEU A 102 4.75 -20.33 -6.54
N ALA A 103 5.17 -19.34 -7.33
CA ALA A 103 5.75 -18.12 -6.79
C ALA A 103 4.73 -17.29 -5.99
N ALA A 104 3.48 -17.19 -6.48
CA ALA A 104 2.41 -16.51 -5.76
C ALA A 104 2.13 -17.14 -4.39
N ASP A 105 2.17 -18.48 -4.31
CA ASP A 105 1.94 -19.22 -3.06
C ASP A 105 3.12 -19.20 -2.09
N ALA A 106 4.36 -19.13 -2.61
CA ALA A 106 5.58 -19.13 -1.82
C ALA A 106 5.80 -17.81 -1.08
N THR A 107 5.18 -16.72 -1.54
CA THR A 107 4.96 -15.53 -0.73
C THR A 107 3.93 -15.87 0.34
N PRO A 108 4.30 -15.94 1.64
CA PRO A 108 3.31 -16.10 2.68
C PRO A 108 2.29 -14.98 2.53
N GLU A 109 1.01 -15.32 2.54
CA GLU A 109 -0.03 -14.42 3.02
C GLU A 109 0.30 -14.11 4.49
N THR A 110 1.31 -13.28 4.75
CA THR A 110 1.17 -12.26 5.79
C THR A 110 -0.20 -11.69 5.52
N THR A 111 -1.14 -11.92 6.45
CA THR A 111 -2.41 -11.22 6.54
C THR A 111 -2.26 -9.92 5.80
N VAL A 112 -2.81 -9.86 4.57
CA VAL A 112 -2.75 -8.65 3.78
C VAL A 112 -3.57 -7.69 4.63
N SER A 113 -2.89 -6.91 5.46
CA SER A 113 -3.41 -5.60 5.78
C SER A 113 -3.54 -5.02 4.39
N THR A 114 -4.78 -4.94 3.91
CA THR A 114 -5.07 -4.07 2.79
C THR A 114 -4.47 -2.75 3.21
N GLY A 115 -3.36 -2.35 2.59
CA GLY A 115 -2.72 -1.08 2.91
C GLY A 115 -3.78 -0.01 2.83
N LEU A 116 -3.84 0.88 3.82
CA LEU A 116 -4.82 1.96 3.84
C LEU A 116 -4.10 3.24 3.46
N THR A 117 -4.40 3.77 2.29
CA THR A 117 -3.84 5.01 1.78
C THR A 117 -4.83 6.16 1.95
N LEU A 118 -4.48 7.10 2.84
CA LEU A 118 -5.24 8.31 3.10
C LEU A 118 -4.58 9.50 2.40
N ALA A 119 -5.28 10.15 1.48
CA ALA A 119 -4.84 11.42 0.90
C ALA A 119 -5.37 12.59 1.73
N VAL A 120 -4.54 13.58 2.01
CA VAL A 120 -4.91 14.82 2.70
C VAL A 120 -4.65 15.98 1.76
N THR A 121 -5.67 16.80 1.52
CA THR A 121 -5.58 17.96 0.65
C THR A 121 -6.38 19.14 1.18
N GLY A 122 -6.11 20.34 0.67
CA GLY A 122 -6.83 21.56 1.04
C GLY A 122 -7.57 22.17 -0.16
N SER A 123 -8.82 22.60 0.04
CA SER A 123 -9.57 23.37 -0.95
C SER A 123 -9.00 24.78 -1.21
N ALA A 124 -8.12 25.24 -0.31
CA ALA A 124 -7.41 26.51 -0.42
C ALA A 124 -6.01 26.41 0.20
N GLY A 125 -5.14 27.36 -0.16
CA GLY A 125 -3.80 27.47 0.41
C GLY A 125 -3.82 27.86 1.89
N GLY A 126 -2.83 27.38 2.65
CA GLY A 126 -2.63 27.78 4.05
C GLY A 126 -3.66 27.24 5.05
N LEU A 127 -4.47 26.24 4.65
CA LEU A 127 -5.42 25.56 5.55
C LEU A 127 -4.76 24.62 6.55
N GLY A 128 -3.48 24.28 6.35
CA GLY A 128 -2.72 23.40 7.23
C GLY A 128 -2.86 21.92 6.86
N ALA A 129 -3.08 21.61 5.58
CA ALA A 129 -3.14 20.24 5.06
C ALA A 129 -1.93 19.42 5.51
N SER A 130 -0.71 19.92 5.32
CA SER A 130 0.52 19.29 5.81
C SER A 130 0.54 19.04 7.32
N THR A 131 0.09 20.00 8.13
CA THR A 131 -0.01 19.83 9.59
C THR A 131 -1.02 18.75 9.98
N VAL A 132 -2.13 18.68 9.26
CA VAL A 132 -3.15 17.65 9.45
C VAL A 132 -2.66 16.29 8.97
N ALA A 133 -1.94 16.21 7.85
CA ALA A 133 -1.35 14.98 7.35
C ALA A 133 -0.40 14.36 8.38
N VAL A 134 0.50 15.16 8.98
CA VAL A 134 1.38 14.67 10.07
C VAL A 134 0.56 14.25 11.30
N ALA A 135 -0.46 15.02 11.67
CA ALA A 135 -1.28 14.70 12.84
C ALA A 135 -2.09 13.41 12.65
N LEU A 136 -2.69 13.22 11.47
CA LEU A 136 -3.42 12.03 11.07
C LEU A 136 -2.50 10.82 10.99
N ALA A 137 -1.33 10.96 10.39
CA ALA A 137 -0.32 9.90 10.35
C ALA A 137 0.07 9.41 11.76
N ARG A 138 0.25 10.33 12.70
CA ARG A 138 0.56 9.97 14.10
C ARG A 138 -0.60 9.29 14.82
N GLU A 139 -1.83 9.76 14.62
CA GLU A 139 -3.01 9.16 15.25
C GLU A 139 -3.31 7.77 14.66
N ALA A 140 -3.16 7.61 13.35
CA ALA A 140 -3.36 6.33 12.66
C ALA A 140 -2.22 5.33 12.90
N GLY A 141 -1.08 5.76 13.46
CA GLY A 141 0.11 4.93 13.55
C GLY A 141 0.67 4.57 12.18
N ALA A 142 0.63 5.50 11.23
CA ALA A 142 1.01 5.29 9.84
C ALA A 142 2.47 4.87 9.69
N ASP A 143 2.73 3.97 8.75
CA ASP A 143 4.06 3.48 8.42
C ASP A 143 4.79 4.47 7.49
N LEU A 144 4.03 5.16 6.63
CA LEU A 144 4.57 6.05 5.61
C LEU A 144 3.78 7.36 5.53
N LEU A 145 4.52 8.46 5.51
CA LEU A 145 4.04 9.81 5.24
C LEU A 145 4.71 10.34 3.96
N VAL A 146 3.92 10.72 2.97
CA VAL A 146 4.40 11.19 1.67
C VAL A 146 4.08 12.66 1.48
N ASP A 147 5.09 13.46 1.21
CA ASP A 147 4.98 14.83 0.73
C ASP A 147 4.85 14.82 -0.79
N ALA A 148 3.64 14.76 -1.32
CA ALA A 148 3.43 14.69 -2.77
C ALA A 148 3.48 16.07 -3.46
N SER A 149 3.63 17.18 -2.72
CA SER A 149 3.61 18.51 -3.32
C SER A 149 4.93 18.85 -4.02
N PRO A 150 4.92 19.21 -5.32
CA PRO A 150 6.14 19.52 -6.07
C PRO A 150 6.84 20.81 -5.59
N TYR A 151 6.14 21.66 -4.84
CA TYR A 151 6.65 22.92 -4.31
C TYR A 151 6.64 22.96 -2.78
N SER A 152 6.75 21.80 -2.14
CA SER A 152 6.81 21.71 -0.68
C SER A 152 8.12 22.24 -0.10
N GLY A 153 8.03 22.79 1.12
CA GLY A 153 9.19 23.06 1.95
C GLY A 153 9.79 21.80 2.61
N GLY A 154 9.10 20.66 2.52
CA GLY A 154 9.49 19.37 3.08
C GLY A 154 8.79 19.05 4.41
N LEU A 155 8.05 17.94 4.44
CA LEU A 155 7.49 17.37 5.67
C LEU A 155 8.54 16.94 6.70
N ASP A 156 9.78 16.71 6.30
CA ASP A 156 10.89 16.43 7.22
C ASP A 156 11.19 17.62 8.16
N LEU A 157 11.03 18.87 7.70
CA LEU A 157 11.08 20.06 8.57
C LEU A 157 9.89 20.08 9.55
N LEU A 158 8.69 19.80 9.04
CA LEU A 158 7.47 19.79 9.86
C LEU A 158 7.50 18.69 10.93
N THR A 159 8.15 17.56 10.65
CA THR A 159 8.32 16.44 11.59
C THR A 159 9.57 16.56 12.46
N GLY A 160 10.46 17.52 12.18
CA GLY A 160 11.70 17.76 12.93
C GLY A 160 12.77 16.68 12.71
N ILE A 161 12.80 16.07 11.53
CA ILE A 161 13.73 15.00 11.17
C ILE A 161 14.65 15.36 10.01
N GLU A 162 14.74 16.64 9.65
CA GLU A 162 15.51 17.13 8.51
C GLU A 162 17.01 16.76 8.59
N ASN A 163 17.52 16.50 9.80
CA ASN A 163 18.90 16.06 10.01
C ASN A 163 19.07 14.54 10.06
N LYS A 164 17.99 13.76 9.97
CA LYS A 164 18.08 12.30 9.90
C LYS A 164 18.54 11.84 8.51
N PRO A 165 19.40 10.81 8.44
CA PRO A 165 19.81 10.21 7.17
C PRO A 165 18.63 9.48 6.52
N GLY A 166 18.66 9.38 5.20
CA GLY A 166 17.64 8.74 4.40
C GLY A 166 17.39 9.50 3.09
N ALA A 167 16.82 8.80 2.12
CA ALA A 167 16.49 9.33 0.81
C ALA A 167 15.32 10.31 0.86
N ARG A 168 15.37 11.33 0.01
CA ARG A 168 14.30 12.29 -0.28
C ARG A 168 13.96 12.22 -1.77
N TRP A 169 12.92 12.94 -2.20
CA TRP A 169 12.48 12.92 -3.60
C TRP A 169 13.61 13.02 -4.65
N PRO A 170 14.56 13.98 -4.55
CA PRO A 170 15.64 14.08 -5.53
C PRO A 170 16.63 12.91 -5.50
N ASP A 171 16.84 12.29 -4.34
CA ASP A 171 17.74 11.14 -4.20
C ASP A 171 17.18 9.89 -4.89
N LEU A 172 15.86 9.85 -5.10
CA LEU A 172 15.13 8.76 -5.77
C LEU A 172 14.96 8.99 -7.28
N ALA A 173 15.47 10.11 -7.81
CA ALA A 173 15.34 10.47 -9.22
C ALA A 173 16.10 9.52 -10.15
N ALA A 174 17.21 8.94 -9.67
CA ALA A 174 17.97 7.93 -10.40
C ALA A 174 17.28 6.56 -10.34
N GLY A 175 17.24 5.86 -11.48
CA GLY A 175 16.68 4.52 -11.62
C GLY A 175 15.59 4.42 -12.68
N THR A 176 15.35 3.21 -13.15
CA THR A 176 14.30 2.87 -14.12
C THR A 176 13.51 1.67 -13.63
N GLY A 177 12.26 1.56 -14.09
CA GLY A 177 11.38 0.43 -13.75
C GLY A 177 10.63 0.57 -12.43
N ALA A 178 10.05 -0.54 -12.00
CA ALA A 178 9.23 -0.64 -10.81
C ALA A 178 10.03 -0.32 -9.54
N VAL A 179 9.34 0.21 -8.53
CA VAL A 179 9.90 0.48 -7.20
C VAL A 179 9.25 -0.50 -6.23
N ASP A 180 10.06 -1.23 -5.48
CA ASP A 180 9.55 -2.06 -4.39
C ASP A 180 9.14 -1.17 -3.21
N ALA A 181 7.93 -1.37 -2.69
CA ALA A 181 7.35 -0.54 -1.64
C ALA A 181 8.12 -0.65 -0.33
N ALA A 182 8.58 -1.86 0.03
CA ALA A 182 9.31 -2.09 1.26
C ALA A 182 10.73 -1.51 1.17
N ASP A 183 11.39 -1.64 0.02
CA ASP A 183 12.70 -1.02 -0.23
C ASP A 183 12.61 0.50 -0.18
N LEU A 184 11.55 1.08 -0.75
CA LEU A 184 11.27 2.50 -0.67
C LEU A 184 11.20 2.94 0.79
N VAL A 185 10.31 2.36 1.59
CA VAL A 185 10.13 2.73 3.00
C VAL A 185 11.43 2.59 3.81
N ARG A 186 12.21 1.51 3.60
CA ARG A 186 13.49 1.31 4.30
C ARG A 186 14.55 2.35 3.94
N ALA A 187 14.46 2.99 2.78
CA ALA A 187 15.42 4.00 2.36
C ALA A 187 15.13 5.39 2.96
N LEU A 188 13.94 5.64 3.49
CA LEU A 188 13.49 6.97 3.94
C LEU A 188 13.96 7.29 5.37
N PRO A 189 14.08 8.58 5.72
CA PRO A 189 14.25 8.99 7.10
C PRO A 189 12.98 8.66 7.92
N THR A 190 13.17 8.14 9.13
CA THR A 190 12.07 7.72 10.02
C THR A 190 11.96 8.63 11.24
N THR A 191 10.73 9.01 11.61
CA THR A 191 10.44 9.77 12.84
C THR A 191 10.70 8.95 14.11
N PRO A 192 10.80 9.57 15.31
CA PRO A 192 10.93 8.84 16.56
C PRO A 192 9.73 7.93 16.90
N ASP A 193 8.57 8.16 16.31
CA ASP A 193 7.35 7.36 16.35
C ASP A 193 7.22 6.39 15.15
N SER A 194 8.34 6.05 14.50
CA SER A 194 8.44 4.98 13.50
C SER A 194 7.71 5.25 12.17
N ILE A 195 7.42 6.50 11.84
CA ILE A 195 6.82 6.90 10.56
C ILE A 195 7.94 7.22 9.56
N ALA A 196 8.02 6.49 8.45
CA ALA A 196 8.92 6.83 7.36
C ALA A 196 8.39 8.06 6.59
N VAL A 197 9.26 8.99 6.20
CA VAL A 197 8.83 10.24 5.56
C VAL A 197 9.52 10.43 4.21
N LEU A 198 8.73 10.39 3.14
CA LEU A 198 9.17 10.81 1.81
C LEU A 198 8.94 12.32 1.66
N SER A 199 10.01 13.10 1.84
CA SER A 199 9.97 14.57 1.85
C SER A 199 10.65 15.19 0.62
N ALA A 200 10.31 16.44 0.32
CA ALA A 200 11.14 17.29 -0.53
C ALA A 200 12.55 17.47 0.06
N ALA A 201 13.56 17.72 -0.79
CA ALA A 201 14.90 18.03 -0.29
C ALA A 201 15.11 19.51 0.00
N ARG A 202 16.02 19.78 0.95
CA ARG A 202 16.40 21.13 1.40
C ARG A 202 17.07 21.99 0.32
N SER A 203 17.63 21.38 -0.72
CA SER A 203 18.48 22.08 -1.68
C SER A 203 18.07 21.85 -3.13
N ALA A 204 17.90 22.94 -3.88
CA ALA A 204 18.21 22.96 -5.30
C ALA A 204 19.73 22.91 -5.45
N SER A 205 20.35 21.73 -5.36
CA SER A 205 21.76 21.59 -5.78
C SER A 205 21.83 21.83 -7.28
N ALA A 206 22.91 22.44 -7.78
CA ALA A 206 23.05 22.83 -9.20
C ALA A 206 22.98 21.64 -10.19
N GLU A 207 23.02 20.40 -9.69
CA GLU A 207 22.90 19.15 -10.43
C GLU A 207 21.62 18.38 -10.04
N VAL A 208 20.46 19.05 -9.96
CA VAL A 208 19.19 18.34 -9.78
C VAL A 208 18.97 17.47 -11.02
N VAL A 209 19.17 16.15 -10.89
CA VAL A 209 18.60 15.20 -11.84
C VAL A 209 17.09 15.42 -11.81
N GLN A 210 16.54 15.98 -12.88
CA GLN A 210 15.11 16.17 -12.99
C GLN A 210 14.44 14.80 -12.94
N MET A 211 13.66 14.56 -11.89
CA MET A 211 12.87 13.35 -11.77
C MET A 211 11.83 13.33 -12.90
N SER A 212 11.86 12.28 -13.71
CA SER A 212 10.86 12.10 -14.76
C SER A 212 9.47 11.87 -14.16
N SER A 213 8.43 12.27 -14.89
CA SER A 213 7.04 12.01 -14.48
C SER A 213 6.77 10.52 -14.26
N ALA A 214 7.32 9.66 -15.13
CA ALA A 214 7.22 8.21 -15.01
C ALA A 214 7.88 7.67 -13.72
N ARG A 215 9.06 8.20 -13.35
CA ARG A 215 9.73 7.80 -12.10
C ARG A 215 8.95 8.25 -10.88
N ARG A 216 8.46 9.49 -10.87
CA ARG A 216 7.60 10.02 -9.79
C ARG A 216 6.34 9.17 -9.63
N ALA A 217 5.67 8.84 -10.73
CA ALA A 217 4.48 7.99 -10.74
C ALA A 217 4.78 6.59 -10.19
N ALA A 218 5.91 5.97 -10.57
CA ALA A 218 6.31 4.67 -10.04
C ALA A 218 6.59 4.70 -8.53
N ILE A 219 7.21 5.76 -8.01
CA ILE A 219 7.43 5.94 -6.57
C ILE A 219 6.11 6.15 -5.83
N MET A 220 5.22 7.00 -6.36
CA MET A 220 3.89 7.20 -5.77
C MET A 220 3.07 5.92 -5.75
N GLN A 221 3.10 5.14 -6.84
CA GLN A 221 2.43 3.85 -6.91
C GLN A 221 3.00 2.87 -5.88
N ALA A 222 4.32 2.76 -5.76
CA ALA A 222 4.95 1.92 -4.75
C ALA A 222 4.61 2.36 -3.32
N ALA A 223 4.55 3.67 -3.07
CA ALA A 223 4.14 4.20 -1.77
C ALA A 223 2.70 3.81 -1.43
N CYS A 224 1.75 3.96 -2.36
CA CYS A 224 0.33 3.62 -2.13
C CYS A 224 0.10 2.09 -2.04
N LEU A 225 0.96 1.28 -2.65
CA LEU A 225 0.90 -0.18 -2.57
C LEU A 225 1.61 -0.76 -1.33
N TYR A 226 2.15 0.10 -0.46
CA TYR A 226 2.78 -0.37 0.77
C TYR A 226 1.76 -1.10 1.66
N PRO A 227 2.06 -2.32 2.16
CA PRO A 227 1.13 -3.11 2.97
C PRO A 227 1.07 -2.61 4.42
N GLY A 228 0.62 -1.37 4.58
CA GLY A 228 0.52 -0.65 5.85
C GLY A 228 -0.32 0.63 5.70
N THR A 229 -0.34 1.48 6.71
CA THR A 229 -1.08 2.75 6.63
C THR A 229 -0.20 3.85 6.05
N VAL A 230 -0.67 4.48 4.99
CA VAL A 230 0.04 5.52 4.23
C VAL A 230 -0.77 6.80 4.28
N VAL A 231 -0.12 7.92 4.60
CA VAL A 231 -0.74 9.25 4.53
C VAL A 231 -0.03 10.08 3.48
N VAL A 232 -0.76 10.66 2.53
CA VAL A 232 -0.23 11.44 1.42
C VAL A 232 -0.69 12.90 1.55
N ASP A 233 0.22 13.82 1.82
CA ASP A 233 -0.01 15.26 1.72
C ASP A 233 0.10 15.70 0.25
N CYS A 234 -1.02 16.09 -0.37
CA CYS A 234 -1.07 16.36 -1.81
C CYS A 234 -1.86 17.63 -2.15
N PRO A 235 -1.49 18.32 -3.25
CA PRO A 235 -2.34 19.35 -3.81
C PRO A 235 -3.59 18.74 -4.48
N PRO A 236 -4.68 19.50 -4.63
CA PRO A 236 -5.96 18.94 -5.09
C PRO A 236 -5.94 18.43 -6.54
N TRP A 237 -4.96 18.84 -7.35
CA TRP A 237 -4.77 18.37 -8.73
C TRP A 237 -3.85 17.14 -8.87
N ASP A 238 -3.32 16.61 -7.77
CA ASP A 238 -2.33 15.52 -7.76
C ASP A 238 -2.65 14.50 -6.65
N ILE A 239 -3.94 14.27 -6.43
CA ILE A 239 -4.46 13.25 -5.51
C ILE A 239 -4.23 11.88 -6.15
N PRO A 240 -3.57 10.92 -5.48
CA PRO A 240 -3.33 9.59 -6.05
C PRO A 240 -4.64 8.84 -6.29
N ASP A 241 -4.80 8.22 -7.46
CA ASP A 241 -5.96 7.37 -7.78
C ASP A 241 -6.04 6.12 -6.88
N ALA A 242 -4.90 5.70 -6.32
CA ALA A 242 -4.79 4.55 -5.42
C ALA A 242 -5.09 4.90 -3.95
N ALA A 243 -5.45 6.16 -3.63
CA ALA A 243 -5.89 6.50 -2.28
C ALA A 243 -7.29 5.93 -2.01
N ASP A 244 -7.46 5.24 -0.89
CA ASP A 244 -8.73 4.67 -0.46
C ASP A 244 -9.71 5.76 0.01
N HIS A 245 -9.16 6.77 0.70
CA HIS A 245 -9.95 7.88 1.24
C HIS A 245 -9.23 9.23 1.09
N VAL A 246 -10.00 10.28 0.80
CA VAL A 246 -9.50 11.65 0.66
C VAL A 246 -10.08 12.57 1.75
N VAL A 247 -9.22 13.09 2.61
CA VAL A 247 -9.55 14.11 3.61
C VAL A 247 -9.36 15.50 3.00
N VAL A 248 -10.45 16.20 2.76
CA VAL A 248 -10.48 17.56 2.19
C VAL A 248 -10.63 18.60 3.29
N LEU A 249 -9.59 19.39 3.53
CA LEU A 249 -9.67 20.54 4.42
C LEU A 249 -10.31 21.72 3.69
N THR A 250 -11.23 22.39 4.36
CA THR A 250 -11.79 23.68 3.92
C THR A 250 -11.84 24.67 5.07
N ALA A 251 -11.76 25.97 4.80
CA ALA A 251 -12.07 26.99 5.81
C ALA A 251 -13.55 27.36 5.75
N SER A 252 -14.08 27.87 6.88
CA SER A 252 -15.42 28.45 6.97
C SER A 252 -15.51 29.82 6.28
N GLU A 253 -15.05 29.88 5.03
CA GLU A 253 -14.91 31.06 4.19
C GLU A 253 -15.56 30.78 2.84
N VAL A 254 -16.29 31.74 2.27
CA VAL A 254 -17.07 31.57 1.03
C VAL A 254 -16.23 30.97 -0.11
N ARG A 255 -15.02 31.49 -0.35
CA ARG A 255 -14.17 31.02 -1.44
C ARG A 255 -13.63 29.61 -1.22
N ALA A 256 -13.25 29.29 0.02
CA ALA A 256 -12.75 27.96 0.37
C ALA A 256 -13.88 26.92 0.31
N ALA A 257 -15.08 27.29 0.77
CA ALA A 257 -16.28 26.46 0.69
C ALA A 257 -16.67 26.17 -0.76
N ALA A 258 -16.68 27.18 -1.64
CA ALA A 258 -16.98 27.00 -3.06
C ALA A 258 -15.96 26.10 -3.77
N ALA A 259 -14.66 26.28 -3.49
CA ALA A 259 -13.61 25.40 -4.03
C ALA A 259 -13.73 23.97 -3.48
N CYS A 260 -14.09 23.82 -2.19
CA CYS A 260 -14.33 22.53 -1.58
C CYS A 260 -15.51 21.79 -2.22
N ALA A 261 -16.61 22.50 -2.50
CA ALA A 261 -17.76 21.91 -3.18
C ALA A 261 -17.42 21.36 -4.57
N GLN A 262 -16.61 22.10 -5.34
CA GLN A 262 -16.11 21.61 -6.64
C GLN A 262 -15.24 20.36 -6.46
N LEU A 263 -14.28 20.39 -5.55
CA LEU A 263 -13.38 19.27 -5.30
C LEU A 263 -14.13 18.02 -4.80
N VAL A 264 -15.11 18.17 -3.89
CA VAL A 264 -15.94 17.06 -3.41
C VAL A 264 -16.79 16.47 -4.53
N ALA A 265 -17.36 17.31 -5.41
CA ALA A 265 -18.12 16.83 -6.56
C ALA A 265 -17.23 16.03 -7.54
N GLU A 266 -16.00 16.48 -7.78
CA GLU A 266 -15.02 15.77 -8.60
C GLU A 266 -14.57 14.43 -7.98
N LEU A 267 -14.34 14.39 -6.67
CA LEU A 267 -13.94 13.18 -5.96
C LEU A 267 -15.06 12.14 -5.91
N ARG A 268 -16.31 12.56 -5.70
CA ARG A 268 -17.48 11.66 -5.71
C ARG A 268 -17.81 11.07 -7.09
N ALA A 269 -17.26 11.65 -8.15
CA ALA A 269 -17.34 11.06 -9.48
C ALA A 269 -16.32 9.92 -9.69
N ARG A 270 -15.42 9.70 -8.71
CA ARG A 270 -14.42 8.63 -8.69
C ARG A 270 -14.83 7.54 -7.68
N PRO A 271 -14.17 6.36 -7.68
CA PRO A 271 -14.43 5.30 -6.72
C PRO A 271 -14.01 5.62 -5.28
N GLN A 272 -13.26 6.70 -5.07
CA GLN A 272 -12.61 7.04 -3.80
C GLN A 272 -13.62 7.68 -2.85
N GLU A 273 -13.58 7.30 -1.57
CA GLU A 273 -14.37 7.99 -0.56
C GLU A 273 -13.70 9.32 -0.19
N CYS A 274 -14.50 10.30 0.21
CA CYS A 274 -13.96 11.59 0.65
C CYS A 274 -14.75 12.16 1.82
N SER A 275 -14.03 12.81 2.74
CA SER A 275 -14.62 13.51 3.89
C SER A 275 -14.10 14.93 4.00
N VAL A 276 -14.94 15.81 4.54
CA VAL A 276 -14.62 17.23 4.72
C VAL A 276 -14.21 17.50 6.16
N VAL A 277 -13.15 18.28 6.33
CA VAL A 277 -12.69 18.79 7.63
C VAL A 277 -12.70 20.30 7.59
N VAL A 278 -13.36 20.91 8.57
CA VAL A 278 -13.57 22.36 8.59
C VAL A 278 -12.56 23.03 9.49
N ARG A 279 -11.79 23.96 8.94
CA ARG A 279 -10.95 24.88 9.68
C ARG A 279 -11.73 26.13 10.06
N ASN A 280 -12.03 26.25 11.34
CA ASN A 280 -12.72 27.39 11.90
C ASN A 280 -11.74 28.51 12.26
N ARG A 281 -12.01 29.71 11.72
CA ARG A 281 -11.35 30.96 12.10
C ARG A 281 -12.35 31.83 12.85
N GLN A 282 -11.89 32.55 13.87
CA GLN A 282 -12.78 33.32 14.76
C GLN A 282 -13.60 34.42 14.05
N TRP A 283 -13.17 34.84 12.86
CA TRP A 283 -13.83 35.86 12.05
C TRP A 283 -14.64 35.28 10.88
N ALA A 284 -14.68 33.95 10.74
CA ALA A 284 -15.42 33.28 9.68
C ALA A 284 -16.92 33.60 9.76
N GLY A 285 -17.52 33.88 8.60
CA GLY A 285 -18.94 34.20 8.50
C GLY A 285 -19.84 33.01 8.18
N LEU A 286 -19.26 31.84 7.92
CA LEU A 286 -19.98 30.59 7.69
C LEU A 286 -19.82 29.69 8.92
N ASP A 287 -20.87 28.95 9.25
CA ASP A 287 -20.78 27.86 10.22
C ASP A 287 -20.58 26.49 9.53
N VAL A 288 -20.50 25.43 10.33
CA VAL A 288 -20.28 24.06 9.84
C VAL A 288 -21.48 23.57 9.02
N SER A 289 -22.70 24.01 9.34
CA SER A 289 -23.91 23.63 8.61
C SER A 289 -24.01 24.31 7.25
N ASP A 290 -23.51 25.55 7.13
CA ASP A 290 -23.33 26.21 5.84
C ASP A 290 -22.35 25.44 4.97
N ILE A 291 -21.22 24.97 5.54
CA ILE A 291 -20.26 24.14 4.80
C ILE A 291 -20.87 22.82 4.37
N ALA A 292 -21.62 22.14 5.24
CA ALA A 292 -22.29 20.90 4.89
C ALA A 292 -23.27 21.10 3.73
N THR A 293 -24.03 22.20 3.76
CA THR A 293 -24.98 22.57 2.72
C THR A 293 -24.28 22.84 1.39
N VAL A 294 -23.19 23.62 1.40
CA VAL A 294 -22.47 24.02 0.17
C VAL A 294 -21.70 22.86 -0.44
N THR A 295 -21.07 22.01 0.37
CA THR A 295 -20.24 20.89 -0.09
C THR A 295 -21.02 19.60 -0.31
N HIS A 296 -22.29 19.58 0.13
CA HIS A 296 -23.12 18.37 0.21
C HIS A 296 -22.44 17.23 0.98
N ALA A 297 -21.58 17.54 1.94
CA ALA A 297 -20.82 16.59 2.73
C ALA A 297 -20.82 17.01 4.20
N ASP A 298 -21.19 16.10 5.10
CA ASP A 298 -21.17 16.38 6.53
C ASP A 298 -19.71 16.41 7.04
N PRO A 299 -19.23 17.52 7.61
CA PRO A 299 -17.86 17.59 8.09
C PRO A 299 -17.61 16.63 9.25
N ILE A 300 -16.54 15.84 9.15
CA ILE A 300 -16.21 14.80 10.14
C ILE A 300 -15.42 15.35 11.34
N ALA A 301 -14.77 16.49 11.18
CA ALA A 301 -13.97 17.12 12.22
C ALA A 301 -13.87 18.64 12.03
N GLU A 302 -13.61 19.34 13.15
CA GLU A 302 -13.36 20.77 13.18
C GLU A 302 -11.97 21.10 13.74
N LEU A 303 -11.25 21.98 13.04
CA LEU A 303 -9.93 22.46 13.39
C LEU A 303 -9.99 23.92 13.83
N PRO A 304 -9.87 24.21 15.14
CA PRO A 304 -9.82 25.59 15.62
C PRO A 304 -8.42 26.20 15.42
N THR A 305 -8.32 27.52 15.58
CA THR A 305 -7.01 28.18 15.71
C THR A 305 -6.31 27.74 17.00
N ILE A 306 -5.13 27.12 16.85
CA ILE A 306 -4.28 26.72 17.97
C ILE A 306 -3.19 27.78 18.19
N ARG A 307 -3.32 28.55 19.27
CA ARG A 307 -2.39 29.64 19.59
C ARG A 307 -0.98 29.10 19.82
N GLY A 308 0.01 29.75 19.20
CA GLY A 308 1.42 29.41 19.35
C GLY A 308 1.90 28.19 18.57
N LEU A 309 1.00 27.46 17.87
CA LEU A 309 1.39 26.27 17.11
C LEU A 309 2.38 26.60 16.00
N THR A 310 2.11 27.64 15.20
CA THR A 310 3.04 28.09 14.15
C THR A 310 4.42 28.36 14.71
N ARG A 311 4.51 29.16 15.79
CA ARG A 311 5.81 29.45 16.43
C ARG A 311 6.53 28.17 16.87
N THR A 312 5.80 27.22 17.46
CA THR A 312 6.36 25.94 17.93
C THR A 312 6.89 25.11 16.76
N VAL A 313 6.11 25.02 15.67
CA VAL A 313 6.48 24.30 14.45
C VAL A 313 7.74 24.89 13.82
N GLU A 314 7.82 26.22 13.69
CA GLU A 314 8.99 26.90 13.10
C GLU A 314 10.26 26.72 13.94
N THR A 315 10.15 26.55 15.27
CA THR A 315 11.32 26.42 16.14
C THR A 315 11.78 24.99 16.40
N SER A 316 10.87 24.02 16.32
CA SER A 316 11.13 22.66 16.82
C SER A 316 10.39 21.55 16.07
N GLY A 317 9.71 21.87 14.96
CA GLY A 317 8.78 20.96 14.29
C GLY A 317 7.50 20.74 15.08
N LEU A 318 6.60 19.93 14.52
CA LEU A 318 5.33 19.58 15.12
C LEU A 318 5.56 18.66 16.34
N PRO A 319 5.17 19.06 17.56
CA PRO A 319 5.50 18.33 18.77
C PRO A 319 4.88 16.93 18.73
N ARG A 320 5.63 15.93 19.22
CA ARG A 320 5.21 14.52 19.23
C ARG A 320 3.90 14.33 19.99
N GLN A 321 3.76 14.99 21.13
CA GLN A 321 2.46 15.18 21.78
C GLN A 321 1.74 16.36 21.13
N LEU A 322 0.78 16.04 20.27
CA LEU A 322 -0.01 17.04 19.56
C LEU A 322 -0.82 17.90 20.54
N PRO A 323 -1.03 19.20 20.26
CA PRO A 323 -1.99 20.00 21.02
C PRO A 323 -3.36 19.34 21.03
N ARG A 324 -4.05 19.36 22.18
CA ARG A 324 -5.31 18.64 22.40
C ARG A 324 -6.36 18.80 21.29
N ALA A 325 -6.50 20.02 20.75
CA ALA A 325 -7.46 20.29 19.70
C ALA A 325 -7.08 19.62 18.36
N LEU A 326 -5.78 19.61 18.00
CA LEU A 326 -5.29 18.92 16.81
C LEU A 326 -5.37 17.41 16.97
N ALA A 327 -4.98 16.88 18.13
CA ALA A 327 -5.09 15.46 18.46
C ALA A 327 -6.54 14.96 18.36
N ARG A 328 -7.49 15.72 18.92
CA ARG A 328 -8.91 15.39 18.86
C ARG A 328 -9.43 15.36 17.42
N ALA A 329 -9.08 16.36 16.61
CA ALA A 329 -9.50 16.39 15.21
C ALA A 329 -8.87 15.22 14.41
N ALA A 330 -7.59 14.91 14.63
CA ALA A 330 -6.94 13.76 14.01
C ALA A 330 -7.60 12.43 14.38
N ARG A 331 -8.02 12.27 15.65
CA ARG A 331 -8.79 11.11 16.10
C ARG A 331 -10.13 10.99 15.40
N GLN A 332 -10.90 12.07 15.34
CA GLN A 332 -12.19 12.09 14.65
C GLN A 332 -12.03 11.77 13.16
N MET A 333 -10.95 12.26 12.54
CA MET A 333 -10.60 11.92 11.17
C MET A 333 -10.32 10.43 11.02
N TRP A 334 -9.48 9.86 11.89
CA TRP A 334 -9.13 8.44 11.86
C TRP A 334 -10.34 7.53 12.12
N GLU A 335 -11.14 7.81 13.14
CA GLU A 335 -12.36 7.06 13.49
C GLU A 335 -13.42 7.07 12.38
N ALA A 336 -13.38 8.05 11.47
CA ALA A 336 -14.31 8.15 10.36
C ALA A 336 -13.85 7.40 9.10
N VAL A 337 -12.57 7.03 9.00
CA VAL A 337 -11.96 6.46 7.78
C VAL A 337 -11.34 5.07 7.97
N ALA A 338 -11.28 4.57 9.20
CA ALA A 338 -10.74 3.27 9.58
C ALA A 338 -11.83 2.32 10.07
#